data_AF-A0A920RYK2-F1
#
_entry.id   AF-A0A920RYK2-F1
#
_cell.length_a   1.000
_cell.length_b   1.000
_cell.length_c   1.000
_cell.angle_alpha   90.00
_cell.angle_beta   90.00
_cell.angle_gamma   90.00
#
_symmetry.space_group_name_H-M   'P 1'
#
loop_
_entity.id
_entity.type
_entity.pdbx_description
1 polymer ?
#
loop_
_entity_poly.entity_id
_entity_poly.type
_entity_poly.pdbx_seq_one_letter_code
_entity_poly.pdbx_strand_id
1 'polypeptide(L)'
;MKYPLNIVGRRKEQNGKLPMGGWARLDSIHAGRWDRWFPKPVKIPVLSFMEKDHEGKSHWFDLVKGQWIQGLIAVEKQKQRLYVFPHRT
;
A
#
# COMPACT_ATOMS: atom_id res chain seq x y z
N MET A 1 -17.11 -4.19 -12.99
CA MET A 1 -16.71 -4.32 -11.57
C MET A 1 -15.98 -3.03 -11.18
N LYS A 2 -16.66 -2.08 -10.51
CA LYS A 2 -16.02 -0.84 -10.03
C LYS A 2 -15.19 -1.22 -8.80
N TYR A 3 -13.86 -1.23 -8.91
CA TYR A 3 -13.04 -1.24 -7.71
C TYR A 3 -13.36 0.06 -6.95
N PRO A 4 -13.83 0.02 -5.69
CA PRO A 4 -13.98 1.24 -4.91
C PRO A 4 -12.63 1.97 -4.93
N LEU A 5 -12.67 3.29 -5.14
CA LEU A 5 -11.49 4.14 -5.21
C LEU A 5 -10.81 4.16 -3.82
N ASN A 6 -10.01 3.14 -3.55
CA ASN A 6 -9.27 3.03 -2.30
C ASN A 6 -8.13 4.03 -2.34
N ILE A 7 -8.19 5.04 -1.47
CA ILE A 7 -7.13 6.05 -1.35
C ILE A 7 -5.89 5.38 -0.74
N VAL A 8 -4.75 5.47 -1.45
CA VAL A 8 -3.48 4.92 -0.99
C VAL A 8 -2.93 5.76 0.16
N GLY A 9 -2.72 5.11 1.30
CA GLY A 9 -2.04 5.68 2.45
C GLY A 9 -2.75 6.86 3.10
N ARG A 10 -2.28 7.32 4.26
CA ARG A 10 -2.74 8.58 4.87
C ARG A 10 -1.73 9.70 4.64
N ARG A 11 -2.18 10.84 4.13
CA ARG A 11 -1.37 12.05 3.96
C ARG A 11 -1.41 12.95 5.19
N LYS A 12 -0.47 13.89 5.32
CA LYS A 12 -0.25 14.68 6.53
C LYS A 12 -1.45 15.59 6.85
N GLU A 13 -2.03 16.19 5.81
CA GLU A 13 -3.23 17.02 5.84
C GLU A 13 -4.52 16.24 6.14
N GLN A 14 -4.47 14.90 6.07
CA GLN A 14 -5.62 14.06 6.30
C GLN A 14 -5.73 13.64 7.77
N ASN A 15 -6.80 14.08 8.41
CA ASN A 15 -7.16 13.68 9.77
C ASN A 15 -7.45 12.18 9.88
N GLY A 16 -6.96 11.55 10.94
CA GLY A 16 -7.24 10.15 11.28
C GLY A 16 -6.09 9.47 12.01
N LYS A 17 -6.35 8.23 12.47
CA LYS A 17 -5.38 7.42 13.23
C LYS A 17 -4.66 6.36 12.40
N LEU A 18 -5.05 6.17 11.14
CA LEU A 18 -4.39 5.22 10.23
C LEU A 18 -2.90 5.58 10.03
N PRO A 19 -2.03 4.61 9.72
CA PRO A 19 -0.61 4.86 9.47
C PRO A 19 -0.36 5.93 8.42
N MET A 20 0.61 6.81 8.69
CA MET A 20 1.02 7.86 7.76
C MET A 20 1.84 7.27 6.61
N GLY A 21 1.67 7.81 5.40
CA GLY A 21 2.32 7.31 4.18
C GLY A 21 1.53 6.20 3.49
N GLY A 22 2.06 5.71 2.37
CA GLY A 22 1.43 4.68 1.53
C GLY A 22 1.99 3.27 1.69
N TRP A 23 2.91 3.06 2.62
CA TRP A 23 3.67 1.82 2.73
C TRP A 23 3.38 1.09 4.04
N ALA A 24 3.35 -0.23 3.98
CA ALA A 24 3.30 -1.09 5.17
C ALA A 24 4.56 -1.96 5.23
N ARG A 25 5.46 -1.64 6.16
CA ARG A 25 6.71 -2.40 6.33
C ARG A 25 6.43 -3.75 6.97
N LEU A 26 6.99 -4.82 6.40
CA LEU A 26 6.71 -6.20 6.83
C LEU A 26 7.10 -6.47 8.29
N ASP A 27 8.24 -5.93 8.74
CA ASP A 27 8.66 -5.98 10.14
C ASP A 27 7.66 -5.31 11.09
N SER A 28 7.00 -4.24 10.63
CA SER A 28 5.94 -3.58 11.39
C SER A 28 4.68 -4.39 11.49
N ILE A 29 4.34 -5.14 10.43
CA ILE A 29 3.17 -6.00 10.40
C ILE A 29 3.40 -7.20 11.32
N HIS A 30 4.54 -7.89 11.19
CA HIS A 30 4.87 -9.06 12.01
C HIS A 30 5.00 -8.73 13.51
N ALA A 31 5.38 -7.50 13.86
CA ALA A 31 5.40 -7.02 15.24
C ALA A 31 4.01 -6.66 15.80
N GLY A 32 2.91 -6.95 15.10
CA GLY A 32 1.53 -6.69 15.56
C GLY A 32 1.12 -5.21 15.59
N ARG A 33 1.96 -4.29 15.09
CA ARG A 33 1.68 -2.83 15.17
C ARG A 33 0.43 -2.41 14.39
N TRP A 34 0.00 -3.25 13.45
CA TRP A 34 -1.13 -3.01 12.55
C TRP A 34 -2.44 -3.62 13.03
N ASP A 35 -2.43 -4.53 14.00
CA ASP A 35 -3.58 -5.37 14.38
C ASP A 35 -4.81 -4.56 14.74
N ARG A 36 -4.60 -3.41 15.38
CA ARG A 36 -5.66 -2.44 15.74
C ARG A 36 -6.48 -1.90 14.55
N TRP A 37 -5.96 -2.02 13.32
CA TRP A 37 -6.64 -1.60 12.09
C TRP A 37 -7.14 -2.77 11.25
N PHE A 38 -7.13 -3.99 11.80
CA PHE A 38 -7.64 -5.21 11.16
C PHE A 38 -7.08 -5.39 9.74
N PRO A 39 -5.75 -5.47 9.58
CA PRO A 39 -5.11 -5.45 8.28
C PRO A 39 -5.53 -6.67 7.46
N LYS A 40 -6.06 -6.45 6.26
CA LYS A 40 -6.43 -7.52 5.32
C LYS A 40 -5.48 -7.52 4.12
N PRO A 41 -4.74 -8.62 3.86
CA PRO A 41 -3.86 -8.69 2.71
C PRO A 41 -4.66 -8.62 1.40
N VAL A 42 -4.14 -7.91 0.41
CA VAL A 42 -4.76 -7.76 -0.91
C VAL A 42 -3.74 -7.86 -2.03
N LYS A 43 -4.24 -8.30 -3.20
CA LYS A 43 -3.53 -8.26 -4.48
C LYS A 43 -4.03 -7.05 -5.26
N ILE A 44 -3.11 -6.19 -5.71
CA ILE A 44 -3.43 -4.96 -6.42
C ILE A 44 -3.06 -5.17 -7.89
N PRO A 45 -4.04 -5.40 -8.77
CA PRO A 45 -3.78 -5.50 -10.20
C PRO A 45 -3.46 -4.09 -10.74
N VAL A 46 -2.28 -3.94 -11.32
CA VAL A 46 -1.85 -2.73 -12.01
C VAL A 46 -1.18 -3.11 -13.32
N LEU A 47 -1.14 -2.19 -14.28
CA LEU A 47 -0.43 -2.39 -15.54
C LEU A 47 1.08 -2.19 -15.36
N SER A 48 1.46 -1.21 -14.54
CA SER A 48 2.85 -0.87 -14.28
C SER A 48 3.01 -0.18 -12.93
N PHE A 49 4.26 -0.10 -12.46
CA PHE A 49 4.64 0.67 -11.28
C PHE A 49 5.94 1.44 -11.52
N MET A 50 6.17 2.45 -10.68
CA MET A 50 7.35 3.30 -10.76
C MET A 50 8.17 3.16 -9.49
N GLU A 51 9.47 2.94 -9.66
CA GLU A 51 10.46 3.04 -8.59
C GLU A 51 11.49 4.09 -8.94
N LYS A 52 12.13 4.63 -7.89
CA LYS A 52 13.29 5.51 -8.04
C LYS A 52 14.55 4.70 -7.81
N ASP A 53 15.54 4.87 -8.68
CA ASP A 53 16.87 4.33 -8.45
C ASP A 53 17.63 5.11 -7.36
N HIS A 54 18.88 4.71 -7.10
CA HIS A 54 19.75 5.35 -6.11
C HIS A 54 20.07 6.82 -6.43
N GLU A 55 19.95 7.24 -7.69
CA GLU A 55 20.13 8.62 -8.15
C GLU A 55 18.81 9.42 -8.14
N GLY A 56 17.70 8.77 -7.76
CA GLY A 56 16.37 9.37 -7.68
C GLY A 56 15.62 9.44 -9.02
N LYS A 57 16.16 8.85 -10.09
CA LYS A 57 15.54 8.80 -11.41
C LYS A 57 14.41 7.78 -11.42
N SER A 58 13.31 8.13 -12.07
CA SER A 58 12.10 7.29 -12.14
C SER A 58 12.25 6.23 -13.23
N HIS A 59 11.97 4.98 -12.89
CA HIS A 59 11.91 3.85 -13.80
C HIS A 59 10.53 3.21 -13.70
N TRP A 60 9.93 2.93 -14.86
CA TRP A 60 8.64 2.26 -14.96
C TRP A 60 8.82 0.80 -15.30
N PHE A 61 8.07 -0.06 -14.63
CA PHE A 61 8.10 -1.51 -14.81
C PHE A 61 6.69 -2.00 -15.09
N ASP A 62 6.53 -2.71 -16.20
CA ASP A 62 5.26 -3.34 -16.58
C ASP A 62 5.07 -4.66 -15.84
N LEU A 63 3.83 -4.94 -15.42
CA LEU A 63 3.45 -6.25 -14.88
C LEU A 63 2.92 -7.13 -16.01
N VAL A 64 3.41 -8.36 -16.08
CA VAL A 64 2.83 -9.36 -16.98
C VAL A 64 1.55 -9.95 -16.41
N LYS A 65 0.74 -10.56 -17.28
CA LYS A 65 -0.51 -11.20 -16.88
C LYS A 65 -0.27 -12.21 -15.74
N GLY A 66 -1.04 -12.05 -14.67
CA GLY A 66 -0.92 -12.90 -13.48
C GLY A 66 0.00 -12.34 -12.39
N GLN A 67 0.72 -11.24 -12.64
CA GLN A 67 1.42 -10.51 -11.58
C GLN A 67 0.51 -9.47 -10.91
N TRP A 68 0.85 -9.10 -9.68
CA TRP A 68 0.17 -8.07 -8.89
C TRP A 68 1.15 -7.44 -7.91
N ILE A 69 0.83 -6.24 -7.43
CA ILE A 69 1.48 -5.66 -6.26
C ILE A 69 0.78 -6.19 -5.01
N GLN A 70 1.57 -6.59 -4.00
CA GLN A 70 1.01 -6.97 -2.71
C GLN A 70 0.84 -5.76 -1.80
N GLY A 71 -0.27 -5.74 -1.09
CA GLY A 71 -0.54 -4.72 -0.10
C GLY A 71 -1.46 -5.22 1.00
N LEU A 72 -1.96 -4.28 1.79
CA LEU A 72 -3.01 -4.53 2.75
C LEU A 72 -4.02 -3.37 2.77
N ILE A 73 -5.22 -3.70 3.20
CA ILE A 73 -6.26 -2.74 3.55
C ILE A 73 -6.29 -2.61 5.06
N ALA A 74 -6.25 -1.37 5.56
CA ALA A 74 -6.42 -1.05 6.97
C ALA A 74 -7.68 -0.20 7.16
N VAL A 75 -8.39 -0.45 8.26
CA VAL A 75 -9.69 0.17 8.56
C VAL A 75 -9.62 0.88 9.91
N GLU A 76 -10.15 2.10 9.95
CA GLU A 76 -10.34 2.88 11.17
C GLU A 76 -11.73 3.54 11.11
N LYS A 77 -12.67 3.09 11.95
CA LYS A 77 -14.08 3.49 11.90
C LYS A 77 -14.65 3.30 10.49
N GLN A 78 -15.10 4.38 9.85
CA GLN A 78 -15.65 4.37 8.48
C GLN A 78 -14.60 4.68 7.40
N LYS A 79 -13.31 4.78 7.75
CA LYS A 79 -12.22 5.08 6.82
C LYS A 79 -11.46 3.81 6.47
N GLN A 80 -11.26 3.59 5.18
CA GLN A 80 -10.46 2.51 4.65
C GLN A 80 -9.31 3.09 3.81
N ARG A 81 -8.11 2.53 3.95
CA ARG A 81 -6.94 2.93 3.13
C ARG A 81 -6.16 1.71 2.67
N LEU A 82 -5.61 1.82 1.46
CA LEU A 82 -4.73 0.83 0.86
C LEU A 82 -3.28 1.17 1.17
N TYR A 83 -2.49 0.18 1.57
CA TYR A 83 -1.05 0.29 1.80
C TYR A 83 -0.31 -0.73 0.96
N VAL A 84 0.80 -0.32 0.36
CA VAL A 84 1.63 -1.16 -0.51
C VAL A 84 2.80 -1.73 0.28
N PHE A 85 3.19 -2.96 0.00
CA PHE A 85 4.42 -3.52 0.54
C PHE A 85 5.62 -3.03 -0.25
N PRO A 86 6.70 -2.56 0.41
CA PRO A 86 7.93 -2.24 -0.29
C PRO A 86 8.46 -3.50 -0.99
N HIS A 87 8.69 -3.41 -2.29
CA HIS A 87 9.53 -4.35 -2.98
C HIS A 87 10.95 -4.10 -2.44
N ARG A 88 11.49 -5.05 -1.67
CA ARG A 88 12.93 -5.00 -1.37
C ARG A 88 13.61 -5.65 -2.56
N THR A 89 14.34 -4.85 -3.33
CA THR A 89 15.41 -5.33 -4.19
C THR A 89 16.57 -5.85 -3.35
#